data_AF-A0A077M0M9-F1
#
_entry.id   AF-A0A077M0M9-F1
#
_cell.length_a   1.000
_cell.length_b   1.000
_cell.length_c   1.000
_cell.angle_alpha   90.00
_cell.angle_beta   90.00
_cell.angle_gamma   90.00
#
_symmetry.space_group_name_H-M   'P 1'
#
loop_
_entity.id
_entity.type
_entity.pdbx_description
1 polymer ?
#
loop_
_entity_poly.entity_id
_entity_poly.type
_entity_poly.pdbx_seq_one_letter_code
_entity_poly.pdbx_strand_id
1 'polypeptide(L)'
;MTAAASALAGRARRVDLTGVRMGRLTILQRLPGSRWLARCDCGRRTVVTTGHLTSGDTRSCGDRAHRRSLTIRYRSAHDRIRRIYGPARHRRCIDCGRPASHWSYDHRDPLELHDGPRRYSLDPDHYQARCVPCHRLFDEAYLATATTPAPSVRFVVQLGLLAPDPHLDALGPPTGAPPWPLLATGRPPLAPGLPA
;
A
#
# COMPACT_ATOMS: atom_id res chain seq x y z
N MET A 1 60.81 -32.40 -18.54
CA MET A 1 59.44 -32.23 -19.08
C MET A 1 58.55 -31.72 -17.96
N THR A 2 57.76 -30.71 -18.27
CA THR A 2 57.10 -29.70 -17.45
C THR A 2 56.20 -30.20 -16.31
N ALA A 3 56.34 -29.56 -15.14
CA ALA A 3 55.38 -29.60 -14.05
C ALA A 3 54.05 -28.94 -14.48
N ALA A 4 52.93 -29.63 -14.28
CA ALA A 4 51.60 -29.06 -14.44
C ALA A 4 51.10 -28.54 -13.08
N ALA A 5 51.22 -27.22 -12.87
CA ALA A 5 50.49 -26.54 -11.81
C ALA A 5 49.01 -26.46 -12.19
N SER A 6 48.14 -27.16 -11.46
CA SER A 6 46.69 -26.98 -11.56
C SER A 6 46.31 -25.65 -10.92
N ALA A 7 45.94 -24.68 -11.75
CA ALA A 7 45.37 -23.41 -11.31
C ALA A 7 43.98 -23.64 -10.71
N LEU A 8 43.85 -23.41 -9.40
CA LEU A 8 42.56 -23.22 -8.74
C LEU A 8 41.95 -21.91 -9.26
N ALA A 9 41.00 -22.03 -10.20
CA ALA A 9 40.18 -20.92 -10.65
C ALA A 9 39.41 -20.34 -9.45
N GLY A 10 39.83 -19.17 -8.97
CA GLY A 10 39.09 -18.39 -7.99
C GLY A 10 37.70 -18.09 -8.52
N ARG A 11 36.67 -18.70 -7.92
CA ARG A 11 35.28 -18.31 -8.22
C ARG A 11 35.12 -16.88 -7.74
N ALA A 12 35.02 -15.94 -8.69
CA ALA A 12 34.56 -14.59 -8.42
C ALA A 12 33.30 -14.68 -7.55
N ARG A 13 33.40 -14.14 -6.33
CA ARG A 13 32.33 -14.19 -5.33
C ARG A 13 31.12 -13.49 -5.93
N ARG A 14 30.13 -14.28 -6.37
CA ARG A 14 28.91 -13.75 -6.97
C ARG A 14 28.21 -12.92 -5.91
N VAL A 15 28.08 -11.62 -6.17
CA VAL A 15 27.39 -10.68 -5.28
C VAL A 15 25.95 -11.17 -5.14
N ASP A 16 25.52 -11.42 -3.91
CA ASP A 16 24.12 -11.65 -3.62
C ASP A 16 23.42 -10.29 -3.52
N LEU A 17 22.41 -10.09 -4.37
CA LEU A 17 21.62 -8.87 -4.41
C LEU A 17 20.26 -9.04 -3.72
N THR A 18 19.98 -10.21 -3.14
CA THR A 18 18.70 -10.50 -2.48
C THR A 18 18.40 -9.46 -1.39
N GLY A 19 17.16 -8.96 -1.36
CA GLY A 19 16.73 -7.90 -0.44
C GLY A 19 17.16 -6.48 -0.84
N VAL A 20 18.12 -6.32 -1.75
CA VAL A 20 18.59 -5.01 -2.19
C VAL A 20 17.49 -4.29 -2.96
N ARG A 21 17.33 -2.99 -2.68
CA ARG A 21 16.45 -2.09 -3.41
C ARG A 21 17.25 -1.30 -4.44
N MET A 22 16.82 -1.34 -5.70
CA MET A 22 17.44 -0.63 -6.83
C MET A 22 16.36 0.14 -7.61
N GLY A 23 16.27 1.44 -7.34
CA GLY A 23 15.16 2.26 -7.82
C GLY A 23 13.83 1.80 -7.23
N ARG A 24 12.87 1.42 -8.07
CA ARG A 24 11.56 0.87 -7.69
C ARG A 24 11.55 -0.64 -7.57
N LEU A 25 12.70 -1.32 -7.66
CA LEU A 25 12.80 -2.78 -7.63
C LEU A 25 13.40 -3.25 -6.31
N THR A 26 12.75 -4.21 -5.65
CA THR A 26 13.30 -5.01 -4.56
C THR A 26 13.67 -6.39 -5.10
N ILE A 27 14.93 -6.78 -5.01
CA ILE A 27 15.40 -8.07 -5.47
C ILE A 27 14.91 -9.17 -4.51
N LEU A 28 14.25 -10.19 -5.04
CA LEU A 28 13.64 -11.26 -4.25
C LEU A 28 14.48 -12.52 -4.19
N GLN A 29 15.02 -12.97 -5.32
CA GLN A 29 15.79 -14.20 -5.40
C GLN A 29 16.65 -14.26 -6.66
N ARG A 30 17.75 -15.02 -6.56
CA ARG A 30 18.61 -15.34 -7.69
C ARG A 30 17.98 -16.42 -8.56
N LEU A 31 18.06 -16.25 -9.88
CA LEU A 31 17.62 -17.22 -10.89
C LEU A 31 18.85 -17.82 -11.63
N PRO A 32 18.68 -18.92 -12.40
CA PRO A 32 19.76 -19.49 -13.19
C PRO A 32 20.41 -18.47 -14.13
N GLY A 33 21.74 -18.55 -14.23
CA GLY A 33 22.58 -17.60 -14.95
C GLY A 33 22.89 -16.36 -14.12
N SER A 34 22.86 -15.19 -14.76
CA SER A 34 23.08 -13.87 -14.15
C SER A 34 21.77 -13.12 -13.91
N ARG A 35 20.65 -13.83 -13.75
CA ARG A 35 19.30 -13.26 -13.66
C ARG A 35 18.78 -13.21 -12.22
N TRP A 36 17.88 -12.27 -11.98
CA TRP A 36 17.28 -12.00 -10.68
C TRP A 36 15.79 -11.80 -10.83
N LEU A 37 15.01 -12.40 -9.93
CA LEU A 37 13.61 -12.05 -9.77
C LEU A 37 13.52 -10.82 -8.87
N ALA A 38 12.87 -9.77 -9.33
CA ALA A 38 12.64 -8.55 -8.58
C ALA A 38 11.15 -8.23 -8.49
N ARG A 39 10.72 -7.66 -7.37
CA ARG A 39 9.39 -7.07 -7.20
C ARG A 39 9.49 -5.57 -7.37
N CYS A 40 8.65 -5.01 -8.23
CA CYS A 40 8.55 -3.56 -8.33
C CYS A 40 7.60 -3.02 -7.26
N ASP A 41 7.78 -1.75 -6.90
CA ASP A 41 6.86 -1.02 -6.03
C ASP A 41 5.42 -1.12 -6.54
N CYS A 42 5.17 -1.21 -7.85
CA CYS A 42 3.82 -1.42 -8.38
C CYS A 42 3.22 -2.82 -8.12
N GLY A 43 3.97 -3.71 -7.44
CA GLY A 43 3.60 -5.08 -7.12
C GLY A 43 4.00 -6.12 -8.18
N ARG A 44 4.35 -5.70 -9.41
CA ARG A 44 4.72 -6.63 -10.48
C ARG A 44 6.09 -7.26 -10.24
N ARG A 45 6.21 -8.55 -10.52
CA ARG A 45 7.50 -9.25 -10.57
C ARG A 45 8.10 -9.16 -11.97
N THR A 46 9.41 -8.94 -12.05
CA THR A 46 10.17 -8.89 -13.30
C THR A 46 11.47 -9.66 -13.15
N VAL A 47 12.01 -10.16 -14.26
CA VAL A 47 13.32 -10.81 -14.32
C VAL A 47 14.32 -9.83 -14.89
N VAL A 48 15.39 -9.55 -14.15
CA VAL A 48 16.42 -8.58 -14.54
C VAL A 48 17.80 -9.23 -14.45
N THR A 49 18.67 -8.93 -15.40
CA THR A 49 20.07 -9.40 -15.39
C THR A 49 20.93 -8.56 -14.44
N THR A 50 21.97 -9.17 -13.89
CA THR A 50 22.94 -8.52 -12.99
C THR A 50 23.53 -7.28 -13.65
N GLY A 51 23.89 -7.34 -14.94
CA GLY A 51 24.43 -6.20 -15.69
C GLY A 51 23.51 -4.98 -15.65
N HIS A 52 22.23 -5.14 -16.02
CA HIS A 52 21.24 -4.06 -15.98
C HIS A 52 20.91 -3.55 -14.57
N LEU A 53 21.09 -4.39 -13.54
CA LEU A 53 20.95 -3.96 -12.15
C LEU A 53 22.15 -3.11 -11.73
N THR A 54 23.37 -3.52 -12.06
CA THR A 54 24.59 -2.79 -11.70
C THR A 54 24.77 -1.53 -12.52
N SER A 55 24.44 -1.52 -13.82
CA SER A 55 24.63 -0.38 -14.71
C SER A 55 23.66 0.77 -14.47
N GLY A 56 22.45 0.49 -13.96
CA GLY A 56 21.40 1.52 -13.87
C GLY A 56 20.25 1.34 -14.83
N ASP A 57 20.39 0.53 -15.87
CA ASP A 57 19.46 0.51 -16.99
C ASP A 57 18.06 0.01 -16.63
N THR A 58 17.97 -0.83 -15.59
CA THR A 58 16.68 -1.33 -15.09
C THR A 58 16.47 -0.96 -13.63
N ARG A 59 15.52 -0.04 -13.41
CA ARG A 59 15.13 0.49 -12.09
C ARG A 59 13.63 0.36 -11.82
N SER A 60 12.87 -0.30 -12.70
CA SER A 60 11.44 -0.57 -12.55
C SER A 60 11.03 -1.81 -13.38
N CYS A 61 9.79 -2.29 -13.23
CA CYS A 61 9.31 -3.46 -14.00
C CYS A 61 9.07 -3.22 -15.49
N GLY A 62 9.36 -2.02 -16.03
CA GLY A 62 9.24 -1.74 -17.47
C GLY A 62 7.82 -1.72 -18.04
N ASP A 63 6.78 -1.68 -17.20
CA ASP A 63 5.40 -1.56 -17.67
C ASP A 63 5.17 -0.24 -18.41
N ARG A 64 4.21 -0.20 -19.36
CA ARG A 64 3.83 1.05 -20.05
C ARG A 64 3.52 2.19 -19.08
N ALA A 65 2.96 1.85 -17.90
CA ALA A 65 2.70 2.78 -16.80
C ALA A 65 3.98 3.45 -16.24
N HIS A 66 5.12 2.76 -16.24
CA HIS A 66 6.40 3.31 -15.78
C HIS A 66 7.21 3.99 -16.89
N ARG A 67 6.88 3.76 -18.16
CA ARG A 67 7.59 4.34 -19.32
C ARG A 67 7.07 5.73 -19.71
N ARG A 68 5.95 6.22 -19.14
CA ARG A 68 5.26 7.44 -19.64
C ARG A 68 4.83 8.50 -18.62
N SER A 69 5.21 8.42 -17.34
CA SER A 69 5.08 9.57 -16.43
C SER A 69 5.87 9.32 -15.15
N LEU A 70 6.56 10.35 -14.62
CA LEU A 70 7.11 10.31 -13.27
C LEU A 70 5.99 10.40 -12.21
N THR A 71 4.80 10.90 -12.58
CA THR A 71 3.62 11.02 -11.73
C THR A 71 2.70 9.82 -11.94
N ILE A 72 2.57 8.96 -10.93
CA ILE A 72 1.61 7.85 -10.96
C ILE A 72 0.22 8.42 -10.72
N ARG A 73 -0.73 8.16 -11.63
CA ARG A 73 -2.12 8.69 -11.55
C ARG A 73 -3.07 7.81 -10.75
N TYR A 74 -4.22 8.36 -10.35
CA TYR A 74 -5.29 7.66 -9.60
C TYR A 74 -5.66 6.30 -10.21
N ARG A 75 -5.82 6.24 -11.53
CA ARG A 75 -6.16 4.98 -12.24
C ARG A 75 -5.11 3.89 -12.03
N SER A 76 -3.83 4.27 -12.00
CA SER A 76 -2.72 3.33 -11.83
C SER A 76 -2.71 2.73 -10.42
N ALA A 77 -3.03 3.53 -9.39
CA ALA A 77 -3.22 3.05 -8.03
C ALA A 77 -4.39 2.05 -7.95
N HIS A 78 -5.55 2.38 -8.53
CA HIS A 78 -6.69 1.45 -8.58
C HIS A 78 -6.44 0.18 -9.37
N ASP A 79 -5.68 0.24 -10.45
CA ASP A 79 -5.29 -0.96 -11.19
C ASP A 79 -4.34 -1.83 -10.37
N ARG A 80 -3.46 -1.23 -9.57
CA ARG A 80 -2.59 -1.96 -8.62
C ARG A 80 -3.42 -2.69 -7.57
N ILE A 81 -4.37 -2.00 -6.95
CA ILE A 81 -5.25 -2.58 -5.93
C ILE A 81 -6.05 -3.74 -6.50
N ARG A 82 -6.64 -3.59 -7.70
CA ARG A 82 -7.36 -4.68 -8.37
C ARG A 82 -6.47 -5.88 -8.69
N ARG A 83 -5.19 -5.69 -9.00
CA ARG A 83 -4.25 -6.80 -9.25
C ARG A 83 -3.85 -7.54 -7.97
N ILE A 84 -3.63 -6.82 -6.87
CA ILE A 84 -3.20 -7.41 -5.59
C ILE A 84 -4.38 -8.08 -4.89
N TYR A 85 -5.50 -7.37 -4.82
CA TYR A 85 -6.63 -7.72 -4.00
C TYR A 85 -7.82 -8.27 -4.79
N GLY A 86 -7.82 -8.16 -6.12
CA GLY A 86 -8.96 -8.52 -6.94
C GLY A 86 -10.06 -7.45 -6.98
N PRO A 87 -11.19 -7.74 -7.64
CA PRO A 87 -12.37 -6.89 -7.62
C PRO A 87 -12.90 -6.67 -6.19
N ALA A 88 -13.34 -5.45 -5.87
CA ALA A 88 -13.88 -5.14 -4.54
C ALA A 88 -15.06 -6.04 -4.14
N ARG A 89 -15.89 -6.44 -5.12
CA ARG A 89 -17.03 -7.36 -4.93
C ARG A 89 -16.69 -8.73 -4.34
N HIS A 90 -15.42 -9.14 -4.36
CA HIS A 90 -14.99 -10.37 -3.70
C HIS A 90 -14.85 -10.19 -2.18
N ARG A 91 -15.03 -8.98 -1.66
CA ARG A 91 -15.00 -8.63 -0.24
C ARG A 91 -16.35 -8.11 0.24
N ARG A 92 -16.57 -8.27 1.54
CA ARG A 92 -17.67 -7.60 2.26
C ARG A 92 -17.32 -6.13 2.47
N CYS A 93 -18.33 -5.27 2.37
CA CYS A 93 -18.27 -3.87 2.75
C CYS A 93 -17.90 -3.79 4.22
N ILE A 94 -16.86 -3.00 4.54
CA ILE A 94 -16.38 -2.86 5.92
C ILE A 94 -17.43 -2.23 6.86
N ASP A 95 -18.33 -1.39 6.33
CA ASP A 95 -19.29 -0.66 7.17
C ASP A 95 -20.60 -1.39 7.42
N CYS A 96 -21.05 -2.19 6.45
CA CYS A 96 -22.38 -2.81 6.51
C CYS A 96 -22.41 -4.30 6.15
N GLY A 97 -21.27 -4.93 5.85
CA GLY A 97 -21.17 -6.37 5.58
C GLY A 97 -21.76 -6.86 4.25
N ARG A 98 -22.54 -6.03 3.52
CA ARG A 98 -23.04 -6.29 2.16
C ARG A 98 -21.87 -6.44 1.16
N PRO A 99 -22.05 -7.10 0.01
CA PRO A 99 -21.00 -7.16 -1.00
C PRO A 99 -20.49 -5.75 -1.36
N ALA A 100 -19.17 -5.56 -1.33
CA ALA A 100 -18.59 -4.29 -1.73
C ALA A 100 -18.71 -4.07 -3.24
N SER A 101 -18.65 -2.81 -3.65
CA SER A 101 -18.68 -2.44 -5.07
C SER A 101 -17.37 -1.75 -5.46
N HIS A 102 -16.78 -0.99 -4.54
CA HIS A 102 -15.61 -0.17 -4.78
C HIS A 102 -14.51 -0.41 -3.76
N TRP A 103 -13.30 -0.09 -4.21
CA TRP A 103 -12.16 0.19 -3.33
C TRP A 103 -12.22 1.67 -2.98
N SER A 104 -12.50 1.97 -1.72
CA SER A 104 -12.55 3.31 -1.15
C SER A 104 -11.21 3.60 -0.51
N TYR A 105 -10.63 4.77 -0.81
CA TYR A 105 -9.43 5.26 -0.14
C TYR A 105 -9.83 5.78 1.26
N ASP A 106 -9.04 5.45 2.28
CA ASP A 106 -9.42 5.72 3.67
C ASP A 106 -8.99 7.09 4.21
N HIS A 107 -8.30 7.91 3.40
CA HIS A 107 -7.80 9.23 3.76
C HIS A 107 -6.78 9.27 4.91
N ARG A 108 -6.09 8.15 5.17
CA ARG A 108 -5.11 8.06 6.28
C ARG A 108 -3.66 8.11 5.84
N ASP A 109 -3.38 8.23 4.55
CA ASP A 109 -2.00 8.31 4.05
C ASP A 109 -1.42 9.71 4.30
N PRO A 110 -0.33 9.85 5.10
CA PRO A 110 0.38 11.13 5.24
C PRO A 110 0.95 11.66 3.92
N LEU A 111 1.09 10.80 2.90
CA LEU A 111 1.57 11.11 1.56
C LEU A 111 0.43 11.12 0.52
N GLU A 112 -0.77 11.53 0.93
CA GLU A 112 -1.95 11.64 0.05
C GLU A 112 -1.63 12.41 -1.25
N LEU A 113 -2.01 11.81 -2.38
CA LEU A 113 -1.84 12.36 -3.72
C LEU A 113 -3.15 12.83 -4.31
N HIS A 114 -3.04 13.72 -5.30
CA HIS A 114 -4.17 14.33 -5.99
C HIS A 114 -4.10 14.12 -7.51
N ASP A 115 -5.25 13.84 -8.14
CA ASP A 115 -5.44 13.72 -9.59
C ASP A 115 -6.76 14.43 -9.95
N GLY A 116 -6.67 15.75 -10.18
CA GLY A 116 -7.84 16.63 -10.21
C GLY A 116 -8.54 16.65 -8.85
N PRO A 117 -9.87 16.41 -8.77
CA PRO A 117 -10.60 16.38 -7.51
C PRO A 117 -10.42 15.09 -6.70
N ARG A 118 -9.68 14.10 -7.24
CA ARG A 118 -9.55 12.77 -6.62
C ARG A 118 -8.33 12.72 -5.70
N ARG A 119 -8.56 12.30 -4.46
CA ARG A 119 -7.51 11.96 -3.48
C ARG A 119 -7.22 10.46 -3.52
N TYR A 120 -5.96 10.07 -3.36
CA TYR A 120 -5.55 8.66 -3.40
C TYR A 120 -4.17 8.43 -2.80
N SER A 121 -3.86 7.17 -2.54
CA SER A 121 -2.54 6.71 -2.07
C SER A 121 -1.90 5.79 -3.12
N LEU A 122 -0.57 5.69 -3.08
CA LEU A 122 0.17 4.65 -3.82
C LEU A 122 0.29 3.35 -3.03
N ASP A 123 0.03 3.39 -1.73
CA ASP A 123 0.00 2.22 -0.86
C ASP A 123 -1.36 1.51 -1.00
N PRO A 124 -1.39 0.24 -1.41
CA PRO A 124 -2.62 -0.55 -1.45
C PRO A 124 -3.33 -0.67 -0.09
N ASP A 125 -2.61 -0.53 1.03
CA ASP A 125 -3.17 -0.77 2.36
C ASP A 125 -4.11 0.35 2.83
N HIS A 126 -4.06 1.52 2.20
CA HIS A 126 -4.99 2.62 2.42
C HIS A 126 -6.35 2.46 1.70
N TYR A 127 -6.68 1.26 1.23
CA TYR A 127 -7.92 1.01 0.50
C TYR A 127 -8.79 -0.05 1.14
N GLN A 128 -10.05 0.32 1.37
CA GLN A 128 -11.05 -0.50 2.03
C GLN A 128 -12.18 -0.85 1.07
N ALA A 129 -12.69 -2.07 1.16
CA ALA A 129 -13.81 -2.50 0.34
C ALA A 129 -15.12 -1.91 0.89
N ARG A 130 -15.82 -1.08 0.09
CA ARG A 130 -17.10 -0.46 0.46
C ARG A 130 -18.15 -0.66 -0.62
N CYS A 131 -19.43 -0.77 -0.23
CA CYS A 131 -20.54 -0.67 -1.16
C CYS A 131 -20.76 0.80 -1.56
N VAL A 132 -21.45 1.05 -2.69
CA VAL A 132 -21.63 2.42 -3.20
C VAL A 132 -22.26 3.38 -2.16
N PRO A 133 -23.32 3.02 -1.42
CA PRO A 133 -23.91 3.91 -0.42
C PRO A 133 -22.94 4.28 0.70
N CYS A 134 -22.26 3.28 1.29
CA CYS A 134 -21.32 3.53 2.38
C CYS A 134 -20.08 4.30 1.91
N HIS A 135 -19.66 4.11 0.65
CA HIS A 135 -18.57 4.89 0.08
C HIS A 135 -18.91 6.38 -0.03
N ARG A 136 -20.10 6.71 -0.55
CA ARG A 136 -20.54 8.12 -0.66
C ARG A 136 -20.65 8.79 0.71
N LEU A 137 -21.29 8.12 1.66
CA LEU A 137 -21.42 8.63 3.04
C LEU A 137 -20.06 8.88 3.68
N PHE A 138 -19.09 7.99 3.44
CA PHE A 138 -17.74 8.12 3.96
C PHE A 138 -17.00 9.33 3.36
N ASP A 139 -17.06 9.49 2.03
CA ASP A 139 -16.42 10.62 1.34
C ASP A 139 -17.04 11.97 1.73
N GLU A 140 -18.38 12.03 1.83
CA GLU A 140 -19.12 13.23 2.28
C GLU A 140 -18.73 13.61 3.71
N ALA A 141 -18.68 12.63 4.63
CA ALA A 141 -18.25 12.85 6.00
C ALA A 141 -16.80 13.37 6.07
N TYR A 142 -15.90 12.81 5.27
CA TYR A 142 -14.51 13.28 5.20
C TYR A 142 -14.45 14.74 4.71
N LEU A 143 -15.15 15.09 3.64
CA LEU A 143 -15.17 16.47 3.11
C LEU A 143 -15.73 17.49 4.11
N ALA A 144 -16.75 17.12 4.87
CA ALA A 144 -17.30 17.96 5.95
C ALA A 144 -16.24 18.22 7.05
N THR A 145 -15.50 17.18 7.46
CA THR A 145 -14.43 17.33 8.47
C THR A 145 -13.19 18.05 7.93
N ALA A 146 -12.81 17.82 6.68
CA ALA A 146 -11.64 18.44 6.05
C ALA A 146 -11.83 19.95 5.76
N THR A 147 -13.08 20.42 5.76
CA THR A 147 -13.44 21.84 5.56
C THR A 147 -13.60 22.58 6.89
N THR A 148 -13.57 21.88 8.02
CA THR A 148 -13.45 22.53 9.32
C THR A 148 -12.01 23.02 9.46
N PRO A 149 -11.74 24.34 9.53
CA PRO A 149 -10.38 24.79 9.82
C PRO A 149 -9.98 24.18 11.16
N ALA A 150 -8.87 23.44 11.19
CA ALA A 150 -8.26 23.04 12.46
C ALA A 150 -8.17 24.29 13.34
N PRO A 151 -8.50 24.23 14.65
CA PRO A 151 -8.35 25.39 15.52
C PRO A 151 -6.90 25.86 15.36
N SER A 152 -6.74 27.08 14.85
CA SER A 152 -5.43 27.69 14.71
C SER A 152 -4.87 27.80 16.11
N VAL A 153 -3.88 26.97 16.41
CA VAL A 153 -3.17 27.06 17.68
C VAL A 153 -2.44 28.38 17.64
N ARG A 154 -3.08 29.44 18.15
CA ARG A 154 -2.42 30.70 18.45
C ARG A 154 -1.36 30.37 19.48
N PHE A 155 -0.12 30.26 19.01
CA PHE A 155 1.07 30.21 19.84
C PHE A 155 1.12 31.50 20.65
N VAL A 156 0.66 31.46 21.89
CA VAL A 156 0.97 32.50 22.87
C VAL A 156 2.29 32.06 23.51
N VAL A 157 3.40 32.62 23.01
CA VAL A 157 4.66 32.56 23.75
C VAL A 157 4.57 33.61 24.85
N GLN A 158 4.28 33.21 26.07
CA GLN A 158 4.51 34.04 27.25
C GLN A 158 5.37 33.25 28.25
N LEU A 159 6.48 33.88 28.62
CA LEU A 159 7.52 33.37 29.50
C LEU A 159 6.97 32.83 30.84
N GLY A 160 7.35 31.59 31.12
CA GLY A 160 7.77 31.09 32.43
C GLY A 160 6.89 31.41 33.64
N LEU A 161 6.04 30.44 34.02
CA LEU A 161 5.94 29.95 35.39
C LEU A 161 5.20 28.61 35.39
N LEU A 162 5.85 27.63 36.02
CA LEU A 162 5.45 26.24 36.10
C LEU A 162 4.18 26.06 36.95
N ALA A 163 3.22 25.33 36.40
CA ALA A 163 2.42 24.38 37.16
C ALA A 163 2.41 23.06 36.36
N PRO A 164 2.66 21.89 36.98
CA PRO A 164 2.47 20.63 36.29
C PRO A 164 0.97 20.41 36.06
N ASP A 165 0.56 20.41 34.80
CA ASP A 165 -0.78 20.00 34.38
C ASP A 165 -1.01 18.52 34.71
N PRO A 166 -1.98 18.13 35.55
CA PRO A 166 -2.27 16.72 35.81
C PRO A 166 -3.07 16.04 34.68
N HIS A 167 -3.03 16.55 33.44
CA HIS A 167 -3.87 16.07 32.34
C HIS A 167 -3.13 15.61 31.07
N LEU A 168 -1.82 15.35 31.17
CA LEU A 168 -1.00 14.89 30.03
C LEU A 168 -0.65 13.40 30.04
N ASP A 169 -1.58 12.54 30.46
CA ASP A 169 -1.49 11.08 30.26
C ASP A 169 -2.71 10.45 29.54
N ALA A 170 -3.64 11.25 28.98
CA ALA A 170 -4.92 10.71 28.51
C ALA A 170 -5.34 11.12 27.10
N LEU A 171 -4.42 11.14 26.13
CA LEU A 171 -4.78 11.09 24.71
C LEU A 171 -4.15 9.86 24.07
N GLY A 172 -4.70 8.70 24.42
CA GLY A 172 -4.71 7.56 23.52
C GLY A 172 -5.38 7.91 22.18
N PRO A 173 -5.23 7.07 21.14
CA PRO A 173 -5.92 7.25 19.86
C PRO A 173 -7.43 7.46 20.10
N PRO A 174 -8.13 8.24 19.27
CA PRO A 174 -9.52 8.62 19.50
C PRO A 174 -10.39 7.38 19.74
N THR A 175 -10.79 7.19 21.00
CA THR A 175 -11.79 6.22 21.43
C THR A 175 -13.15 6.71 20.94
N GLY A 176 -13.45 6.39 19.68
CA GLY A 176 -14.72 6.75 19.03
C GLY A 176 -15.06 5.88 17.82
N ALA A 177 -14.33 4.79 17.59
CA ALA A 177 -14.82 3.70 16.75
C ALA A 177 -15.53 2.69 17.66
N PRO A 178 -16.80 2.33 17.41
CA PRO A 178 -17.45 1.30 18.19
C PRO A 178 -16.66 -0.01 18.07
N PRO A 179 -16.39 -0.73 19.18
CA PRO A 179 -15.90 -2.10 19.08
C PRO A 179 -17.08 -2.96 18.62
N TRP A 180 -17.21 -3.21 17.32
CA TRP A 180 -18.20 -4.16 16.85
C TRP A 180 -17.68 -5.61 17.00
N PRO A 181 -18.59 -6.54 17.31
CA PRO A 181 -18.31 -7.64 18.22
C PRO A 181 -17.56 -8.78 17.54
N LEU A 182 -16.84 -9.54 18.38
CA LEU A 182 -16.39 -10.89 18.06
C LEU A 182 -17.55 -11.66 17.44
N LEU A 183 -17.27 -12.25 16.28
CA LEU A 183 -18.15 -13.12 15.52
C LEU A 183 -18.75 -14.19 16.44
N ALA A 184 -20.00 -14.00 16.87
CA ALA A 184 -20.83 -15.11 17.28
C ALA A 184 -21.07 -15.96 16.03
N THR A 185 -20.55 -17.18 16.07
CA THR A 185 -20.70 -18.25 15.09
C THR A 185 -22.16 -18.70 15.00
N GLY A 186 -23.01 -17.88 14.41
CA GLY A 186 -24.39 -18.23 14.07
C GLY A 186 -24.54 -18.42 12.56
N ARG A 187 -24.62 -19.67 12.11
CA ARG A 187 -25.02 -20.02 10.74
C ARG A 187 -26.47 -19.53 10.50
N PRO A 188 -26.75 -18.64 9.55
CA PRO A 188 -28.14 -18.28 9.25
C PRO A 188 -28.87 -19.48 8.61
N PRO A 189 -30.19 -19.64 8.85
CA PRO A 189 -30.97 -20.74 8.31
C PRO A 189 -31.04 -20.67 6.78
N LEU A 190 -30.97 -21.85 6.15
CA LEU A 190 -31.19 -22.02 4.72
C LEU A 190 -32.63 -21.57 4.38
N ALA A 191 -32.76 -20.64 3.44
CA ALA A 191 -34.05 -20.24 2.90
C ALA A 191 -34.72 -21.42 2.17
N PRO A 192 -36.06 -21.56 2.23
CA PRO A 192 -36.77 -22.59 1.47
C PRO A 192 -36.72 -22.30 -0.04
N GLY A 193 -36.58 -23.38 -0.81
CA GLY A 193 -36.44 -23.34 -2.27
C GLY A 193 -37.63 -22.71 -2.99
N LEU A 194 -37.33 -22.00 -4.07
CA LEU A 194 -38.30 -21.57 -5.07
C LEU A 194 -38.84 -22.81 -5.81
N PRO A 195 -40.17 -22.97 -5.99
CA PRO A 195 -40.69 -23.89 -6.99
C PRO A 195 -40.56 -23.29 -8.40
N ALA A 196 -40.54 -24.19 -9.39
CA ALA A 196 -40.47 -23.90 -10.82
C ALA A 196 -41.72 -23.19 -11.36
#